data_AF-A0A3D1SFK4-F1
#
_entry.id   AF-A0A3D1SFK4-F1
#
_cell.length_a   1.000
_cell.length_b   1.000
_cell.length_c   1.000
_cell.angle_alpha   90.00
_cell.angle_beta   90.00
_cell.angle_gamma   90.00
#
_symmetry.space_group_name_H-M   'P 1'
#
loop_
_entity.id
_entity.type
_entity.pdbx_description
1 polymer ?
#
loop_
_entity_poly.entity_id
_entity_poly.type
_entity_poly.pdbx_seq_one_letter_code
_entity_poly.pdbx_strand_id
1 'polypeptide(L)'
;MTAVCLHDKQEIEAFLRGNTYLHLYEIGDLDDFFWQYTTWYAQKEEQSIAQVALLYSAPAMPVLLGISDEPTDRMQTLLRSIIHLLPTRFYAHLSGNLATV
;
A
#
# COMPACT_ATOMS: atom_id res chain seq x y z
N MET A 1 -5.12 13.91 -7.82
CA MET A 1 -6.00 12.99 -7.06
C MET A 1 -5.43 12.84 -5.67
N THR A 2 -6.27 12.88 -4.64
CA THR A 2 -5.84 12.80 -3.24
C THR A 2 -5.88 11.34 -2.80
N ALA A 3 -4.79 10.83 -2.24
CA ALA A 3 -4.79 9.52 -1.61
C ALA A 3 -5.72 9.50 -0.39
N VAL A 4 -6.29 8.33 -0.10
CA VAL A 4 -7.11 8.10 1.08
C VAL A 4 -6.43 7.08 2.00
N CYS A 5 -6.62 7.23 3.30
CA CYS A 5 -6.31 6.17 4.26
C CYS A 5 -7.50 5.20 4.30
N LEU A 6 -7.25 3.92 4.10
CA LEU A 6 -8.26 2.87 4.15
C LEU A 6 -8.35 2.28 5.56
N HIS A 7 -9.58 1.99 5.98
CA HIS A 7 -9.88 1.39 7.29
C HIS A 7 -10.79 0.16 7.18
N ASP A 8 -11.35 -0.10 6.00
CA ASP A 8 -12.19 -1.26 5.74
C ASP A 8 -11.35 -2.42 5.19
N LYS A 9 -11.19 -3.48 6.00
CA LYS A 9 -10.47 -4.69 5.61
C LYS A 9 -11.07 -5.37 4.38
N GLN A 10 -12.40 -5.40 4.27
CA GLN A 10 -13.08 -6.09 3.17
C GLN A 10 -12.87 -5.36 1.85
N GLU A 11 -12.84 -4.03 1.89
CA GLU A 11 -12.53 -3.21 0.72
C GLU A 11 -11.10 -3.47 0.22
N ILE A 12 -10.12 -3.50 1.13
CA ILE A 12 -8.72 -3.80 0.80
C ILE A 12 -8.60 -5.23 0.26
N GLU A 13 -9.20 -6.21 0.94
CA GLU A 13 -9.16 -7.62 0.54
C GLU A 13 -9.71 -7.83 -0.87
N ALA A 14 -10.83 -7.20 -1.19
CA ALA A 14 -11.44 -7.28 -2.52
C ALA A 14 -10.50 -6.80 -3.62
N PHE A 15 -9.76 -5.71 -3.38
CA PHE A 15 -8.73 -5.22 -4.30
C PHE A 15 -7.58 -6.23 -4.43
N LEU A 16 -6.98 -6.65 -3.32
CA LEU A 16 -5.81 -7.55 -3.32
C LEU A 16 -6.14 -8.90 -4.00
N ARG A 17 -7.35 -9.42 -3.80
CA ARG A 17 -7.80 -10.67 -4.42
C ARG A 17 -7.94 -10.57 -5.94
N GLY A 18 -8.10 -9.37 -6.49
CA GLY A 18 -8.08 -9.11 -7.93
C GLY A 18 -6.79 -9.61 -8.60
N ASN A 19 -5.67 -9.64 -7.86
CA ASN A 19 -4.44 -10.31 -8.27
C ASN A 19 -3.78 -11.01 -7.08
N THR A 20 -4.40 -12.12 -6.65
CA THR A 20 -3.96 -12.87 -5.46
C THR A 20 -2.50 -13.32 -5.53
N TYR A 21 -1.95 -13.60 -6.72
CA TYR A 21 -0.55 -14.03 -6.86
C TYR A 21 0.42 -12.90 -6.46
N LEU A 22 0.14 -11.67 -6.91
CA LEU A 22 0.95 -10.50 -6.58
C LEU A 22 0.85 -10.14 -5.09
N HIS A 23 -0.37 -10.21 -4.55
CA HIS A 23 -0.71 -9.70 -3.23
C HIS A 23 -0.83 -10.79 -2.14
N LEU A 24 -0.31 -12.00 -2.38
CA LEU A 24 -0.51 -13.14 -1.48
C LEU A 24 -0.11 -12.84 -0.03
N TYR A 25 1.02 -12.14 0.16
CA TYR A 25 1.51 -11.76 1.48
C TYR A 25 0.69 -10.61 2.10
N GLU A 26 0.32 -9.61 1.29
CA GLU A 26 -0.53 -8.48 1.71
C GLU A 26 -1.93 -8.93 2.15
N ILE A 27 -2.46 -10.01 1.56
CA ILE A 27 -3.71 -10.63 2.03
C ILE A 27 -3.54 -11.21 3.45
N GLY A 28 -2.37 -11.77 3.76
CA GLY A 28 -2.05 -12.23 5.12
C GLY A 28 -1.94 -11.08 6.14
N ASP A 29 -1.52 -9.89 5.68
CA ASP A 29 -1.39 -8.69 6.52
C ASP A 29 -2.75 -8.12 6.99
N LEU A 30 -3.86 -8.64 6.46
CA LEU A 30 -5.22 -8.32 6.92
C LEU A 30 -5.65 -9.10 8.17
N ASP A 31 -4.88 -10.12 8.57
CA ASP A 31 -5.12 -10.84 9.83
C ASP A 31 -5.08 -9.89 11.04
N ASP A 32 -5.95 -10.12 12.03
CA ASP A 32 -6.07 -9.26 13.21
C ASP A 32 -4.76 -9.11 14.00
N PHE A 33 -3.90 -10.13 13.97
CA PHE A 33 -2.58 -10.08 14.60
C PHE A 33 -1.73 -8.96 14.01
N PHE A 34 -1.72 -8.83 12.68
CA PHE A 34 -0.91 -7.85 11.95
C PHE A 34 -1.59 -6.49 11.81
N TRP A 35 -2.92 -6.48 11.67
CA TRP A 35 -3.70 -5.30 11.30
C TRP A 35 -3.43 -4.05 12.14
N GLN A 36 -3.24 -4.21 13.46
CA GLN A 36 -2.95 -3.10 14.36
C GLN A 36 -1.62 -2.36 14.04
N TYR A 37 -0.74 -2.99 13.26
CA TYR A 37 0.55 -2.44 12.85
C TYR A 37 0.55 -1.93 11.41
N THR A 38 -0.55 -2.10 10.68
CA THR A 38 -0.66 -1.72 9.27
C THR A 38 -1.41 -0.41 9.10
N THR A 39 -1.00 0.38 8.10
CA THR A 39 -1.73 1.55 7.63
C THR A 39 -1.78 1.49 6.12
N TRP A 40 -2.98 1.49 5.56
CA TRP A 40 -3.22 1.27 4.14
C TRP A 40 -3.58 2.59 3.48
N TYR A 41 -2.82 2.97 2.47
CA TYR A 41 -3.09 4.13 1.63
C TYR A 41 -3.56 3.67 0.26
N ALA A 42 -4.51 4.37 -0.33
CA ALA A 42 -4.99 4.04 -1.66
C ALA A 42 -5.18 5.26 -2.54
N GLN A 43 -4.98 5.04 -3.84
CA GLN A 43 -5.54 5.88 -4.88
C GLN A 43 -6.92 5.33 -5.23
N LYS A 44 -7.97 6.15 -5.05
CA LYS A 44 -9.32 5.83 -5.52
C LYS A 44 -9.61 6.46 -6.87
N GLU A 45 -10.19 5.68 -7.77
CA GLU A 45 -10.80 6.16 -9.00
C GLU A 45 -12.31 5.93 -8.87
N GLU A 46 -13.10 7.01 -8.91
CA GLU A 46 -14.54 6.99 -8.61
C GLU A 46 -14.85 6.39 -7.22
N GLN A 47 -15.15 5.10 -7.16
CA GLN A 47 -15.45 4.34 -5.94
C GLN A 47 -14.63 3.05 -5.81
N SER A 48 -13.69 2.78 -6.72
CA SER A 48 -12.84 1.61 -6.67
C SER A 48 -11.40 1.98 -6.27
N ILE A 49 -10.74 1.05 -5.60
CA ILE A 49 -9.31 1.13 -5.35
C ILE A 49 -8.60 0.88 -6.68
N ALA A 50 -7.79 1.83 -7.12
CA ALA A 50 -6.94 1.70 -8.30
C ALA A 50 -5.55 1.18 -7.94
N GLN A 51 -5.04 1.54 -6.77
CA GLN A 51 -3.76 1.07 -6.24
C GLN A 51 -3.72 1.22 -4.72
N VAL A 52 -2.94 0.38 -4.05
CA VAL A 52 -2.73 0.38 -2.60
C VAL A 52 -1.24 0.40 -2.26
N ALA A 53 -0.89 1.09 -1.17
CA ALA A 53 0.40 1.01 -0.51
C ALA A 53 0.19 0.74 0.98
N LEU A 54 1.01 -0.14 1.55
CA LEU A 54 0.94 -0.57 2.95
C LEU A 54 2.14 -0.03 3.72
N LEU A 55 1.91 0.72 4.79
CA LEU A 55 2.92 1.06 5.78
C LEU A 55 2.79 0.19 7.02
N TYR A 56 3.79 -0.63 7.29
CA TYR A 56 3.99 -1.32 8.56
C TYR A 56 4.71 -0.42 9.56
N SER A 57 4.17 -0.25 10.77
CA SER A 57 4.68 0.68 11.78
C SER A 57 5.54 0.04 12.90
N ALA A 58 5.62 -1.28 12.99
CA ALA A 58 6.28 -2.00 14.10
C ALA A 58 7.24 -3.10 13.61
N PRO A 59 8.27 -3.50 14.42
CA PRO A 59 8.54 -3.06 15.79
C PRO A 59 9.76 -2.13 16.00
N ALA A 60 10.51 -1.73 14.97
CA ALA A 60 11.67 -0.83 15.16
C ALA A 60 11.95 0.14 14.00
N MET A 61 11.66 -0.27 12.77
CA MET A 61 11.78 0.57 11.58
C MET A 61 10.52 0.36 10.74
N PRO A 62 9.77 1.42 10.40
CA PRO A 62 8.63 1.28 9.53
C PRO A 62 9.03 0.73 8.16
N VAL A 63 8.13 -0.03 7.54
CA VAL A 63 8.35 -0.63 6.22
C VAL A 63 7.19 -0.25 5.30
N LEU A 64 7.50 0.38 4.18
CA LEU A 64 6.53 0.70 3.13
C LEU A 64 6.56 -0.39 2.05
N LEU A 65 5.42 -0.98 1.78
CA LEU A 65 5.20 -1.87 0.64
C LEU A 65 4.44 -1.10 -0.44
N GLY A 66 5.03 -1.07 -1.64
CA GLY A 66 4.45 -0.49 -2.84
C GLY A 66 4.54 -1.51 -3.96
N ILE A 67 3.77 -2.59 -3.82
CA ILE A 67 3.77 -3.72 -4.74
C ILE A 67 2.70 -3.48 -5.81
N SER A 68 3.13 -3.38 -7.07
CA SER A 68 2.24 -3.23 -8.21
C SER A 68 2.69 -4.09 -9.38
N ASP A 69 1.77 -4.32 -10.30
CA ASP A 69 2.09 -4.76 -11.66
C ASP A 69 2.70 -3.60 -12.48
N GLU A 70 3.19 -3.95 -13.67
CA GLU A 70 3.60 -2.95 -14.66
C GLU A 70 2.41 -2.58 -15.57
N PRO A 71 2.25 -1.29 -15.92
CA PRO A 71 3.16 -0.18 -15.64
C PRO A 71 2.91 0.46 -14.25
N THR A 72 3.98 1.02 -13.65
CA THR A 72 3.98 1.44 -12.22
C THR A 72 3.51 2.89 -11.97
N ASP A 73 3.01 3.60 -12.99
CA ASP A 73 2.69 5.04 -12.91
C ASP A 73 1.65 5.40 -11.83
N ARG A 74 0.67 4.51 -11.62
CA ARG A 74 -0.35 4.68 -10.57
C ARG A 74 0.25 4.59 -9.18
N MET A 75 1.12 3.61 -8.95
CA MET A 75 1.84 3.48 -7.69
C MET A 75 2.78 4.67 -7.47
N GLN A 76 3.50 5.12 -8.50
CA GLN A 76 4.30 6.35 -8.41
C GLN A 76 3.45 7.56 -7.99
N THR A 77 2.27 7.73 -8.58
CA THR A 77 1.34 8.81 -8.23
C THR A 77 0.88 8.71 -6.78
N LEU A 78 0.52 7.51 -6.32
CA LEU A 78 0.14 7.25 -4.93
C LEU A 78 1.28 7.60 -3.97
N LEU A 79 2.49 7.07 -4.21
CA LEU A 79 3.68 7.32 -3.38
C LEU A 79 3.99 8.81 -3.27
N ARG A 80 3.99 9.56 -4.38
CA ARG A 80 4.17 11.03 -4.36
C ARG A 80 3.14 11.73 -3.51
N SER A 81 1.89 11.26 -3.55
CA SER A 81 0.80 11.89 -2.81
C SER A 81 0.84 11.61 -1.31
N ILE A 82 1.48 10.52 -0.86
CA ILE A 82 1.57 10.15 0.56
C ILE A 82 2.94 10.39 1.19
N ILE A 83 3.97 10.76 0.41
CA ILE A 83 5.36 10.87 0.92
C ILE A 83 5.48 11.78 2.15
N HIS A 84 4.65 12.83 2.22
CA HIS A 84 4.62 13.78 3.33
C HIS A 84 3.95 13.22 4.61
N LEU A 85 3.28 12.07 4.52
CA LEU A 85 2.67 11.34 5.63
C LEU A 85 3.59 10.22 6.16
N LEU A 86 4.64 9.87 5.40
CA LEU A 86 5.53 8.78 5.75
C LEU A 86 6.50 9.17 6.88
N PRO A 87 6.94 8.20 7.69
CA PRO A 87 7.99 8.44 8.67
C PRO A 87 9.26 9.03 8.04
N THR A 88 10.04 9.79 8.81
CA THR A 88 11.30 10.36 8.32
C THR A 88 12.34 9.31 7.91
N ARG A 89 12.21 8.09 8.45
CA ARG A 89 13.08 6.94 8.15
C ARG A 89 12.21 5.68 8.08
N PHE A 90 12.34 4.94 6.99
CA PHE A 90 11.65 3.68 6.76
C PHE A 90 12.45 2.85 5.73
N TYR A 91 12.19 1.55 5.67
CA TYR A 91 12.58 0.72 4.54
C TYR A 91 11.44 0.61 3.55
N ALA A 92 11.74 0.38 2.27
CA ALA A 92 10.72 0.21 1.25
C ALA A 92 10.97 -1.04 0.41
N HIS A 93 9.90 -1.78 0.14
CA HIS A 93 9.85 -2.82 -0.89
C HIS A 93 8.91 -2.35 -1.99
N LEU A 94 9.48 -1.99 -3.13
CA LEU A 94 8.76 -1.37 -4.24
C LEU A 94 8.97 -2.17 -5.51
N SER A 95 7.93 -2.31 -6.33
CA SER A 95 8.04 -2.90 -7.67
C SER A 95 8.83 -2.00 -8.62
N GLY A 96 9.55 -2.60 -9.58
CA GLY A 96 10.20 -1.89 -10.69
C GLY A 96 11.11 -0.73 -10.26
N ASN A 97 10.91 0.45 -10.86
CA ASN A 97 11.76 1.64 -10.66
C ASN A 97 11.19 2.68 -9.68
N LEU A 98 10.26 2.26 -8.82
CA LEU A 98 9.55 3.14 -7.89
C LEU A 98 10.43 3.77 -6.79
N ALA A 99 11.67 3.32 -6.61
CA ALA A 99 12.62 3.94 -5.67
C ALA A 99 13.10 5.35 -6.10
N THR A 100 12.72 5.80 -7.30
CA THR A 100 13.08 7.12 -7.85
C THR A 100 12.02 8.21 -7.60
N VAL A 101 10.96 7.86 -6.88
CA VAL A 101 9.80 8.74 -6.63
C VAL A 101 10.14 9.89 -5.71
#